data_AF-A0A812W1Q6-F1
#
_entry.id   AF-A0A812W1Q6-F1
#
_cell.length_a   1.000
_cell.length_b   1.000
_cell.length_c   1.000
_cell.angle_alpha   90.00
_cell.angle_beta   90.00
_cell.angle_gamma   90.00
#
_symmetry.space_group_name_H-M   'P 1'
#
loop_
_entity.id
_entity.type
_entity.pdbx_description
1 polymer ?
#
loop_
_entity_poly.entity_id
_entity_poly.type
_entity_poly.pdbx_seq_one_letter_code
_entity_poly.pdbx_strand_id
1 'polypeptide(L)'
;MEYILKEHGGRLPVHIKAVPEGMVIPTKTALFTLVNTDPKCFWLTNFLETLLVQVWCPMTVCTQSRVQKIFIAKHLEETGNTDWTIPSGVCFKLHDFGFRGVSSVESAAIGGCATW
;
A
#
# COMPACT_ATOMS: atom_id res chain seq x y z
N MET A 1 16.51 14.24 19.70
CA MET A 1 15.15 13.74 20.03
C MET A 1 14.53 14.46 21.23
N GLU A 2 15.27 14.78 22.29
CA GLU A 2 14.72 15.55 23.43
C GLU A 2 14.02 16.86 23.05
N TYR A 3 14.52 17.57 22.03
CA TYR A 3 13.87 18.77 21.49
C TYR A 3 12.42 18.52 21.07
N ILE A 4 12.16 17.43 20.34
CA ILE A 4 10.83 17.07 19.86
C ILE A 4 9.93 16.72 21.06
N LEU A 5 10.47 16.06 22.08
CA LEU A 5 9.73 15.75 23.30
C LEU A 5 9.31 17.03 24.04
N LYS A 6 10.23 17.98 24.20
CA LYS A 6 10.02 19.22 24.96
C LYS A 6 9.12 20.22 24.21
N GLU A 7 9.38 20.47 22.92
CA GLU A 7 8.68 21.50 22.15
C GLU A 7 7.43 21.01 21.42
N HIS A 8 7.39 19.73 21.02
CA HIS A 8 6.28 19.15 20.26
C HIS A 8 5.52 18.06 21.03
N GLY A 9 5.80 17.89 22.33
CA GLY A 9 5.15 16.88 23.18
C GLY A 9 5.38 15.44 22.70
N GLY A 10 6.50 15.19 22.00
CA GLY A 10 6.84 13.90 21.41
C GLY A 10 6.17 13.62 20.05
N ARG A 11 5.38 14.56 19.51
CA ARG A 11 4.81 14.44 18.17
C ARG A 11 5.82 14.87 17.13
N LEU A 12 5.96 14.09 16.05
CA LEU A 12 6.89 14.40 14.98
C LEU A 12 6.38 15.62 14.18
N PRO A 13 7.16 16.73 14.08
CA PRO A 13 6.77 17.92 13.33
C PRO A 13 6.95 17.73 11.83
N VAL A 14 6.06 16.94 11.24
CA VAL A 14 6.03 16.63 9.81
C VAL A 14 4.62 16.74 9.25
N HIS A 15 4.53 17.02 7.95
CA HIS A 15 3.29 17.06 7.20
C HIS A 15 3.41 16.15 5.98
N ILE A 16 2.50 15.18 5.89
CA ILE A 16 2.41 14.24 4.77
C ILE A 16 1.21 14.60 3.91
N LYS A 17 1.43 14.71 2.60
CA LYS A 17 0.34 14.78 1.60
C LYS A 17 0.43 13.52 0.75
N ALA A 18 -0.67 12.78 0.65
CA ALA A 18 -0.74 11.56 -0.14
C ALA A 18 -1.95 11.59 -1.08
N VAL A 19 -1.84 10.87 -2.18
CA VAL A 19 -2.98 10.50 -3.02
C VAL A 19 -3.95 9.60 -2.22
N PRO A 20 -5.26 9.62 -2.51
CA PRO A 20 -6.20 8.71 -1.87
C PRO A 20 -5.80 7.25 -2.07
N GLU A 21 -5.88 6.46 -1.00
CA GLU A 21 -5.61 5.02 -1.05
C GLU A 21 -6.57 4.30 -2.00
N GLY A 22 -6.07 3.28 -2.69
CA GLY A 22 -6.84 2.52 -3.68
C GLY A 22 -6.92 3.17 -5.07
N MET A 23 -6.40 4.38 -5.27
CA MET A 23 -6.28 4.97 -6.61
C MET A 23 -5.27 4.22 -7.48
N VAL A 24 -5.64 3.99 -8.74
CA VAL A 24 -4.74 3.44 -9.77
C VAL A 24 -4.02 4.60 -10.43
N ILE A 25 -2.70 4.67 -10.21
CA ILE A 25 -1.89 5.82 -10.63
C ILE A 25 -0.76 5.35 -11.56
N PRO A 26 -0.46 6.05 -12.66
CA PRO A 26 0.67 5.74 -13.53
C PRO A 26 2.01 5.83 -12.80
N THR A 27 3.00 5.07 -13.28
CA THR A 27 4.36 5.14 -12.77
C THR A 27 4.96 6.53 -12.97
N LYS A 28 5.97 6.87 -12.14
CA LYS A 28 6.63 8.19 -12.12
C LYS A 28 5.74 9.35 -11.67
N THR A 29 4.64 9.05 -10.98
CA THR A 29 3.80 10.03 -10.28
C THR A 29 4.18 10.07 -8.80
N ALA A 30 4.22 11.26 -8.19
CA ALA A 30 4.41 11.38 -6.75
C ALA A 30 3.18 10.85 -6.00
N LEU A 31 3.34 9.76 -5.24
CA LEU A 31 2.26 9.13 -4.47
C LEU A 31 2.05 9.83 -3.13
N PHE A 32 3.14 10.24 -2.48
CA PHE A 32 3.10 11.07 -1.30
C PHE A 32 4.31 11.99 -1.24
N THR A 33 4.18 13.05 -0.46
CA THR A 33 5.26 13.99 -0.14
C THR A 33 5.31 14.17 1.38
N LEU A 34 6.52 14.30 1.91
CA LEU A 34 6.78 14.54 3.33
C LEU A 34 7.55 15.86 3.44
N VAL A 35 7.04 16.78 4.24
CA VAL A 35 7.76 18.01 4.59
C VAL A 35 7.85 18.16 6.09
N ASN A 36 8.99 18.66 6.54
CA ASN A 36 9.18 19.10 7.91
C ASN A 36 8.38 20.39 8.19
N THR A 37 7.82 20.53 9.40
CA THR A 37 7.08 21.73 9.82
C THR A 37 7.83 22.60 10.84
N ASP A 38 9.04 22.21 11.26
CA ASP A 38 9.91 22.95 12.18
C ASP A 38 11.37 22.98 11.67
N PRO A 39 11.94 24.16 11.34
CA PRO A 39 13.31 24.27 10.82
C PRO A 39 14.39 23.57 11.66
N LYS A 40 14.21 23.40 12.98
CA LYS A 40 15.16 22.68 13.85
C LYS A 40 15.14 21.15 13.67
N CYS A 41 14.16 20.64 12.93
CA CYS A 41 13.97 19.22 12.61
C CYS A 41 14.17 18.91 11.12
N PHE A 42 15.02 19.65 10.41
CA PHE A 42 15.30 19.43 8.98
C PHE A 42 15.79 18.01 8.66
N TRP A 43 16.49 17.36 9.59
CA TRP A 43 17.00 15.99 9.46
C TRP A 43 15.92 14.92 9.54
N LEU A 44 14.74 15.25 10.07
CA LEU A 44 13.67 14.30 10.37
C LEU A 44 13.04 13.69 9.12
N THR A 45 12.97 14.46 8.03
CA THR A 45 12.38 14.01 6.76
C THR A 45 13.09 12.76 6.23
N ASN A 46 14.43 12.80 6.14
CA ASN A 46 15.22 11.66 5.65
C ASN A 46 15.32 10.55 6.69
N PHE A 47 15.24 10.87 7.99
CA PHE A 47 15.20 9.86 9.04
C PHE A 47 13.98 8.94 8.92
N LEU A 48 12.83 9.49 8.54
CA LEU A 48 11.58 8.73 8.36
C LEU A 48 11.51 7.97 7.02
N GLU A 49 12.43 8.23 6.09
CA GLU A 49 12.41 7.66 4.75
C GLU A 49 12.38 6.13 4.78
N THR A 50 13.26 5.50 5.57
CA THR A 50 13.34 4.03 5.65
C THR A 50 12.03 3.41 6.13
N LEU A 51 11.32 4.07 7.03
CA LEU A 51 10.02 3.59 7.51
C LEU A 51 8.94 3.78 6.45
N LEU A 52 8.84 4.98 5.86
CA LEU A 52 7.79 5.30 4.89
C LEU A 52 7.95 4.52 3.59
N VAL A 53 9.18 4.24 3.15
CA VAL A 53 9.44 3.48 1.93
C VAL A 53 8.86 2.07 2.03
N GLN A 54 8.71 1.47 3.22
CA GLN A 54 8.11 0.14 3.40
C GLN A 54 6.71 -0.02 2.80
N VAL A 55 6.00 1.09 2.53
CA VAL A 55 4.74 1.13 1.78
C VAL A 55 4.85 0.49 0.38
N TRP A 56 6.06 0.35 -0.18
CA TRP A 56 6.31 -0.39 -1.41
C TRP A 56 5.72 -1.80 -1.38
N CYS A 57 5.76 -2.47 -0.21
CA CYS A 57 5.33 -3.85 -0.06
C CYS A 57 3.81 -4.00 -0.28
N PRO A 58 2.92 -3.32 0.50
CA PRO A 58 1.48 -3.41 0.26
C PRO A 58 1.07 -2.86 -1.12
N MET A 59 1.68 -1.78 -1.62
CA MET A 59 1.38 -1.26 -2.95
C MET A 59 1.68 -2.27 -4.05
N THR A 60 2.80 -3.01 -3.94
CA THR A 60 3.18 -4.02 -4.92
C THR A 60 2.23 -5.21 -4.87
N VAL A 61 1.88 -5.69 -3.67
CA VAL A 61 0.91 -6.81 -3.51
C VAL A 61 -0.44 -6.44 -4.12
N CYS A 62 -0.98 -5.26 -3.80
CA CYS A 62 -2.24 -4.79 -4.36
C CYS A 62 -2.20 -4.63 -5.88
N THR A 63 -1.13 -4.02 -6.41
CA THR A 63 -0.96 -3.84 -7.86
C THR A 63 -0.91 -5.20 -8.59
N GLN A 64 -0.17 -6.17 -8.05
CA GLN A 64 -0.07 -7.51 -8.62
C GLN A 64 -1.40 -8.28 -8.55
N SER A 65 -2.06 -8.25 -7.39
CA SER A 65 -3.39 -8.86 -7.20
C SER A 65 -4.39 -8.31 -8.21
N ARG A 66 -4.43 -6.98 -8.38
CA ARG A 66 -5.30 -6.31 -9.35
C ARG A 66 -5.03 -6.76 -10.79
N VAL A 67 -3.76 -6.84 -11.20
CA VAL A 67 -3.39 -7.27 -12.55
C VAL A 67 -3.82 -8.73 -12.78
N GLN A 68 -3.59 -9.62 -11.80
CA GLN A 68 -4.05 -11.01 -11.87
C GLN A 68 -5.57 -11.09 -12.01
N LYS A 69 -6.33 -10.30 -11.23
CA LYS A 69 -7.80 -10.23 -11.35
C LYS A 69 -8.27 -9.74 -12.70
N ILE A 70 -7.60 -8.76 -13.31
CA ILE A 70 -7.91 -8.30 -14.67
C ILE A 70 -7.71 -9.44 -15.68
N PHE A 71 -6.60 -10.18 -15.59
CA PHE A 71 -6.35 -11.33 -16.46
C PHE A 71 -7.38 -12.44 -16.26
N ILE A 72 -7.72 -12.76 -15.02
CA ILE A 72 -8.74 -13.76 -14.69
C ILE A 72 -10.09 -13.34 -15.26
N ALA A 73 -10.50 -12.09 -15.05
CA ALA A 73 -11.76 -11.56 -15.57
C ALA A 73 -11.84 -11.67 -17.09
N LYS A 74 -10.77 -11.27 -17.80
CA LYS A 74 -10.70 -11.36 -19.26
C LYS A 74 -10.91 -12.80 -19.77
N HIS A 75 -10.18 -13.77 -19.21
CA HIS A 75 -10.30 -15.15 -19.69
C HIS A 75 -11.61 -15.82 -19.28
N LEU A 76 -12.19 -15.42 -18.14
CA LEU A 76 -13.54 -15.86 -17.76
C LEU A 76 -14.61 -15.32 -18.71
N GLU A 77 -14.47 -14.10 -19.21
CA GLU A 77 -15.36 -13.53 -20.22
C GLU A 77 -15.21 -14.25 -21.58
N GLU A 78 -13.97 -14.57 -21.97
CA GLU A 78 -13.68 -15.24 -23.25
C GLU A 78 -14.09 -16.73 -23.28
N THR A 79 -13.99 -17.43 -22.15
CA THR A 79 -14.12 -18.90 -22.10
C THR A 79 -15.18 -19.42 -21.13
N GLY A 80 -15.69 -18.56 -20.24
CA GLY A 80 -16.68 -18.90 -19.21
C GLY A 80 -18.11 -18.57 -19.61
N ASN A 81 -19.03 -18.70 -18.65
CA ASN A 81 -20.42 -18.26 -18.82
C ASN A 81 -20.58 -16.79 -18.38
N THR A 82 -21.69 -16.15 -18.73
CA THR A 82 -21.94 -14.72 -18.46
C THR A 82 -22.27 -14.38 -17.00
N ASP A 83 -22.36 -15.38 -16.11
CA ASP A 83 -22.76 -15.23 -14.70
C ASP A 83 -21.57 -14.81 -13.78
N TRP A 84 -20.35 -14.75 -14.32
CA TRP A 84 -19.12 -14.54 -13.55
C TRP A 84 -18.67 -13.08 -13.41
N THR A 85 -19.48 -12.10 -13.84
CA THR A 85 -19.14 -10.68 -13.72
C THR A 85 -19.11 -10.19 -12.27
N ILE A 86 -18.52 -9.02 -12.01
CA ILE A 86 -18.55 -8.42 -10.66
C ILE A 86 -20.00 -8.06 -10.31
N PRO A 87 -20.51 -8.42 -9.11
CA PRO A 87 -19.77 -8.82 -7.92
C PRO A 87 -19.67 -10.34 -7.68
N SER A 88 -20.22 -11.19 -8.55
CA SER A 88 -20.45 -12.61 -8.28
C SER A 88 -19.19 -13.48 -8.44
N GLY A 89 -18.47 -13.41 -9.57
CA GLY A 89 -17.54 -14.47 -9.98
C GLY A 89 -16.05 -14.25 -9.71
N VAL A 90 -15.51 -13.10 -10.13
CA VAL A 90 -14.05 -12.85 -10.14
C VAL A 90 -13.45 -12.74 -8.73
N CYS A 91 -14.23 -12.23 -7.77
CA CYS A 91 -13.74 -11.90 -6.42
C CYS A 91 -13.18 -13.09 -5.64
N PHE A 92 -13.62 -14.32 -5.92
CA PHE A 92 -13.15 -15.52 -5.22
C PHE A 92 -12.13 -16.36 -6.02
N LYS A 93 -11.71 -15.93 -7.21
CA LYS A 93 -10.83 -16.74 -8.08
C LYS A 93 -9.34 -16.57 -7.78
N LEU A 94 -9.00 -15.68 -6.86
CA LEU A 94 -7.64 -15.48 -6.37
C LEU A 94 -7.65 -15.56 -4.84
N HIS A 95 -7.35 -16.75 -4.30
CA HIS A 95 -7.28 -16.97 -2.86
C HIS A 95 -5.85 -16.71 -2.35
N ASP A 96 -5.73 -15.99 -1.24
CA ASP A 96 -4.44 -15.78 -0.58
C ASP A 96 -4.07 -16.98 0.31
N PHE A 97 -3.05 -17.74 -0.10
CA PHE A 97 -2.43 -18.82 0.68
C PHE A 97 -0.98 -18.50 1.08
N GLY A 98 -0.60 -17.22 1.05
CA GLY A 98 0.76 -16.73 1.29
C GLY A 98 1.21 -16.74 2.75
N PHE A 99 0.33 -16.96 3.72
CA PHE A 99 0.60 -16.77 5.15
C PHE A 99 1.88 -17.46 5.67
N ARG A 100 2.14 -18.71 5.25
CA ARG A 100 3.33 -19.48 5.68
C ARG A 100 4.60 -19.15 4.89
N GLY A 101 4.48 -18.39 3.80
CA GLY A 101 5.58 -18.07 2.87
C GLY A 101 6.14 -16.66 3.06
N VAL A 102 5.53 -15.84 3.93
CA VAL A 102 5.98 -14.47 4.21
C VAL A 102 6.89 -14.40 5.44
N SER A 103 7.63 -13.29 5.56
CA SER A 103 8.73 -13.12 6.52
C SER A 103 8.29 -12.90 7.97
N SER A 104 7.05 -12.51 8.22
CA SER A 104 6.52 -12.26 9.56
C SER A 104 4.99 -12.29 9.57
N VAL A 105 4.40 -12.38 10.76
CA VAL A 105 2.94 -12.29 10.95
C VAL A 105 2.41 -10.91 10.53
N GLU A 106 3.18 -9.85 10.79
CA GLU A 106 2.82 -8.48 10.36
C GLU A 106 2.82 -8.36 8.83
N SER A 107 3.86 -8.88 8.16
CA SER A 107 3.91 -8.93 6.69
C SER A 107 2.74 -9.73 6.13
N ALA A 108 2.31 -10.80 6.80
CA ALA A 108 1.17 -11.61 6.41
C ALA A 108 -0.14 -10.84 6.52
N ALA A 109 -0.34 -10.11 7.62
CA ALA A 109 -1.53 -9.30 7.82
C ALA A 109 -1.62 -8.15 6.81
N ILE A 110 -0.54 -7.41 6.62
CA ILE A 110 -0.47 -6.30 5.66
C ILE A 110 -0.66 -6.81 4.23
N GLY A 111 0.03 -7.89 3.86
CA GLY A 111 -0.08 -8.53 2.56
C GLY A 111 -1.50 -9.02 2.28
N GLY A 112 -2.10 -9.75 3.23
CA GLY A 112 -3.47 -10.25 3.11
C GLY A 112 -4.49 -9.14 2.92
N CYS A 113 -4.40 -8.05 3.69
CA CYS A 113 -5.24 -6.86 3.50
C CYS A 113 -5.04 -6.17 2.14
N ALA A 114 -3.86 -6.32 1.51
CA ALA A 114 -3.58 -5.71 0.20
C ALA A 114 -4.06 -6.57 -0.99
N THR A 115 -4.53 -7.81 -0.78
CA THR A 115 -4.96 -8.71 -1.88
C THR A 115 -6.37 -8.44 -2.42
N TRP A 116 -7.00 -7.33 -2.02
CA TRP A 116 -8.36 -6.90 -2.37
C TRP A 116 -8.77 -7.05 -3.84
#